data_AF-A0A4Q4CJX2-F1
#
_entry.id   AF-A0A4Q4CJX2-F1
#
_cell.length_a   1.000
_cell.length_b   1.000
_cell.length_c   1.000
_cell.angle_alpha   90.00
_cell.angle_beta   90.00
_cell.angle_gamma   90.00
#
_symmetry.space_group_name_H-M   'P 1'
#
loop_
_entity.id
_entity.type
_entity.pdbx_description
1 polymer ?
#
loop_
_entity_poly.entity_id
_entity_poly.type
_entity_poly.pdbx_seq_one_letter_code
_entity_poly.pdbx_strand_id
1 'polypeptide(L)'
;MTREDDMRELGPDRLSQDGRRLVLRDAQTGESFQVPLERLVPFLDRADDVQPDVRAETEPTMQQQTTLSPREIQTRVRRGESPEQIAEASGMELDRVEPFAAPVLAEREYMVEQARRTTIRRRHVGGTGVQLGAAVDERLAESGRVPEEAAWDAWRREDGRWTVTAHPRDDAAPATFLFDVKGRYVVPADDAAH
;
A
#
# COMPACT_ATOMS: atom_id res chain seq x y z
N MET A 1 -39.23 18.83 -9.27
CA MET A 1 -38.81 20.23 -9.02
C MET A 1 -37.80 20.14 -7.90
N THR A 2 -36.53 20.17 -8.30
CA THR A 2 -35.43 19.43 -7.65
C THR A 2 -34.76 20.28 -6.57
N ARG A 3 -34.57 19.67 -5.40
CA ARG A 3 -34.11 20.24 -4.13
C ARG A 3 -32.58 20.34 -4.11
N GLU A 4 -31.99 20.99 -5.10
CA GLU A 4 -30.54 21.18 -5.22
C GLU A 4 -30.13 22.67 -5.31
N ASP A 5 -31.11 23.58 -5.44
CA ASP A 5 -30.89 25.03 -5.67
C ASP A 5 -30.60 25.85 -4.38
N ASP A 6 -30.56 25.21 -3.20
CA ASP A 6 -30.28 25.86 -1.89
C ASP A 6 -29.12 25.16 -1.16
N MET A 7 -28.06 24.76 -1.87
CA MET A 7 -26.88 24.18 -1.23
C MET A 7 -25.82 25.27 -1.02
N ARG A 8 -25.57 25.61 0.24
CA ARG A 8 -24.51 26.55 0.62
C ARG A 8 -23.16 25.85 0.61
N GLU A 9 -22.17 26.49 -0.02
CA GLU A 9 -20.81 25.98 -0.09
C GLU A 9 -20.01 26.35 1.18
N LEU A 10 -19.41 25.35 1.81
CA LEU A 10 -18.57 25.50 2.99
C LEU A 10 -17.12 25.11 2.65
N GLY A 11 -16.17 25.98 2.95
CA GLY A 11 -14.74 25.73 2.72
C GLY A 11 -14.03 25.20 3.96
N PRO A 12 -13.00 24.33 3.82
CA PRO A 12 -12.18 23.90 4.95
C PRO A 12 -11.36 25.06 5.52
N ASP A 13 -11.45 25.29 6.84
CA ASP A 13 -10.72 26.34 7.54
C ASP A 13 -9.57 25.77 8.37
N ARG A 14 -9.85 24.79 9.25
CA ARG A 14 -8.85 24.19 10.14
C ARG A 14 -9.33 22.87 10.74
N LEU A 15 -8.42 22.14 11.39
CA LEU A 15 -8.79 21.03 12.28
C LEU A 15 -9.08 21.52 13.70
N SER A 16 -9.97 20.82 14.40
CA SER A 16 -10.16 20.98 15.84
C SER A 16 -8.88 20.62 16.60
N GLN A 17 -8.69 21.17 17.81
CA GLN A 17 -7.47 20.98 18.60
C GLN A 17 -7.15 19.51 18.92
N ASP A 18 -8.18 18.68 19.02
CA ASP A 18 -8.07 17.24 19.23
C ASP A 18 -7.85 16.44 17.93
N GLY A 19 -7.83 17.11 16.78
CA GLY A 19 -7.61 16.50 15.47
C GLY A 19 -8.76 15.62 14.96
N ARG A 20 -9.93 15.62 15.61
CA ARG A 20 -11.04 14.69 15.29
C ARG A 20 -12.16 15.32 14.46
N ARG A 21 -12.11 16.64 14.25
CA ARG A 21 -13.16 17.38 13.53
C ARG A 21 -12.55 18.35 12.55
N LEU A 22 -13.15 18.46 11.38
CA LEU A 22 -12.85 19.50 10.41
C LEU A 22 -13.78 20.70 10.67
N VAL A 23 -13.19 21.87 10.85
CA VAL A 23 -13.89 23.15 10.91
C VAL A 23 -14.03 23.67 9.50
N LEU A 24 -15.26 23.90 9.08
CA LEU A 24 -15.62 24.50 7.81
C LEU A 24 -16.08 25.93 8.05
N ARG A 25 -15.85 26.83 7.09
CA ARG A 25 -16.30 28.21 7.14
C ARG A 25 -17.18 28.53 5.93
N ASP A 26 -18.30 29.19 6.19
CA ASP A 26 -19.13 29.80 5.16
C ASP A 26 -18.43 31.07 4.65
N ALA A 27 -18.17 31.13 3.34
CA ALA A 27 -17.47 32.25 2.72
C ALA A 27 -18.30 33.54 2.64
N GLN A 28 -19.63 33.44 2.77
CA GLN A 28 -20.58 34.54 2.62
C GLN A 28 -20.98 35.14 3.96
N THR A 29 -21.20 34.30 4.99
CA THR A 29 -21.59 34.75 6.34
C THR A 29 -20.46 34.79 7.34
N GLY A 30 -19.34 34.09 7.06
CA GLY A 30 -18.21 33.93 7.97
C GLY A 30 -18.46 32.95 9.12
N GLU A 31 -19.66 32.36 9.19
CA GLU A 31 -20.04 31.36 10.19
C GLU A 31 -19.18 30.10 10.07
N SER A 32 -18.90 29.47 11.21
CA SER A 32 -18.07 28.27 11.27
C SER A 32 -18.90 27.05 11.69
N PHE A 33 -18.73 25.96 10.97
CA PHE A 33 -19.40 24.68 11.18
C PHE A 33 -18.36 23.60 11.48
N GLN A 34 -18.74 22.52 12.17
CA GLN A 34 -17.82 21.43 12.49
C GLN A 34 -18.39 20.09 12.05
N VAL A 35 -17.57 19.29 11.40
CA VAL A 35 -17.92 17.93 10.97
C VAL A 35 -16.91 16.93 11.54
N PRO A 36 -17.37 15.85 12.19
CA PRO A 36 -16.48 14.77 12.65
C PRO A 36 -15.80 14.07 11.47
N LEU A 37 -14.49 13.85 11.57
CA LEU A 37 -13.69 13.26 10.49
C LEU A 37 -14.12 11.84 10.14
N GLU A 38 -14.55 11.03 11.12
CA GLU A 38 -15.04 9.68 10.90
C GLU A 38 -16.28 9.63 10.00
N ARG A 39 -17.02 10.74 9.91
CA ARG A 39 -18.19 10.88 9.02
C ARG A 39 -17.77 11.25 7.59
N LEU A 40 -16.56 11.77 7.39
CA LEU A 40 -16.02 12.16 6.10
C LEU A 40 -15.30 11.00 5.38
N VAL A 41 -14.78 10.02 6.12
CA VAL A 41 -14.07 8.85 5.55
C VAL A 41 -14.82 8.18 4.38
N PRO A 42 -16.14 7.90 4.48
CA PRO A 42 -16.87 7.24 3.38
C PRO A 42 -16.99 8.08 2.10
N PHE A 43 -16.74 9.39 2.20
CA PHE A 43 -16.77 10.34 1.09
C PHE A 43 -15.37 10.58 0.53
N LEU A 44 -14.31 10.46 1.34
CA LEU A 44 -12.93 10.53 0.86
C LEU A 44 -12.58 9.34 -0.05
N ASP A 45 -13.15 8.16 0.22
CA ASP A 45 -13.08 7.00 -0.69
C ASP A 45 -13.80 7.25 -2.04
N ARG A 46 -14.65 8.29 -2.15
CA ARG A 46 -15.35 8.70 -3.37
C ARG A 46 -14.85 10.02 -3.98
N ALA A 47 -14.09 10.83 -3.23
CA ALA A 47 -13.60 12.14 -3.63
C ALA A 47 -12.26 12.09 -4.40
N ASP A 48 -11.84 10.90 -4.84
CA ASP A 48 -10.73 10.70 -5.80
C ASP A 48 -11.12 11.15 -7.24
N ASP A 49 -12.37 11.52 -7.50
CA ASP A 49 -12.91 11.84 -8.84
C ASP A 49 -13.01 13.36 -9.16
N VAL A 50 -12.79 14.26 -8.20
CA VAL A 50 -12.85 15.72 -8.45
C VAL A 50 -11.65 16.42 -7.82
N GLN A 51 -10.65 16.71 -8.65
CA GLN A 51 -9.52 17.55 -8.30
C GLN A 51 -9.87 19.03 -8.57
N PRO A 52 -9.69 19.97 -7.62
CA PRO A 52 -9.68 21.38 -7.95
C PRO A 52 -8.43 21.68 -8.80
N ASP A 53 -8.69 22.27 -9.96
CA ASP A 53 -7.73 22.70 -10.97
C ASP A 53 -6.79 23.75 -10.36
N VAL A 54 -5.60 23.31 -9.93
CA VAL A 54 -4.46 24.19 -9.71
C VAL A 54 -3.60 24.11 -10.97
N ARG A 55 -4.07 24.73 -12.06
CA ARG A 55 -3.23 25.10 -13.20
C ARG A 55 -2.19 26.11 -12.73
N ALA A 56 -1.05 25.61 -12.28
CA ALA A 56 0.20 26.32 -12.44
C ALA A 56 0.66 26.07 -13.88
N GLU A 57 0.32 27.02 -14.75
CA GLU A 57 0.77 27.09 -16.13
C GLU A 57 2.30 27.08 -16.17
N THR A 58 2.89 26.05 -16.77
CA THR A 58 4.23 26.15 -17.37
C THR A 58 4.38 25.05 -18.42
N GLU A 59 4.21 25.43 -19.68
CA GLU A 59 4.62 24.67 -20.85
C GLU A 59 5.62 25.53 -21.65
N PRO A 60 6.40 24.98 -22.60
CA PRO A 60 6.67 23.57 -22.93
C PRO A 60 8.20 23.29 -23.13
N THR A 61 8.62 22.01 -23.31
CA THR A 61 9.49 21.52 -24.41
C THR A 61 9.81 20.01 -24.28
N MET A 62 9.27 19.22 -25.22
CA MET A 62 9.90 18.12 -25.98
C MET A 62 10.88 17.13 -25.32
N GLN A 63 10.32 16.09 -24.71
CA GLN A 63 10.60 14.65 -24.89
C GLN A 63 9.52 13.96 -24.07
N GLN A 64 8.67 13.12 -24.67
CA GLN A 64 7.59 12.44 -23.92
C GLN A 64 8.18 11.33 -23.04
N GLN A 65 8.94 11.71 -22.01
CA GLN A 65 9.03 10.93 -20.79
C GLN A 65 7.68 11.10 -20.11
N THR A 66 6.84 10.07 -20.16
CA THR A 66 5.58 10.06 -19.41
C THR A 66 5.92 10.08 -17.93
N THR A 67 5.97 11.27 -17.34
CA THR A 67 6.18 11.44 -15.91
C THR A 67 4.97 10.85 -15.20
N LEU A 68 5.17 9.74 -14.49
CA LEU A 68 4.11 9.10 -13.72
C LEU A 68 3.67 10.04 -12.59
N SER A 69 2.36 10.07 -12.34
CA SER A 69 1.81 10.74 -11.17
C SER A 69 2.18 9.98 -9.88
N PRO A 70 2.17 10.65 -8.70
CA PRO A 70 2.35 9.98 -7.41
C PRO A 70 1.42 8.77 -7.21
N ARG A 71 0.17 8.86 -7.68
CA ARG A 71 -0.82 7.78 -7.62
C ARG A 71 -0.41 6.59 -8.46
N GLU A 72 0.09 6.80 -9.68
CA GLU A 72 0.55 5.72 -10.55
C GLU A 72 1.77 5.01 -9.98
N ILE A 73 2.74 5.77 -9.44
CA ILE A 73 3.91 5.21 -8.75
C ILE A 73 3.45 4.33 -7.59
N GLN A 74 2.63 4.87 -6.69
CA GLN A 74 2.13 4.12 -5.53
C GLN A 74 1.34 2.88 -5.93
N THR A 75 0.52 2.97 -6.99
CA THR A 75 -0.26 1.84 -7.49
C THR A 75 0.64 0.72 -8.02
N ARG A 76 1.69 1.07 -8.78
CA ARG A 76 2.67 0.11 -9.30
C ARG A 76 3.47 -0.53 -8.17
N VAL A 77 3.97 0.26 -7.22
CA VAL A 77 4.68 -0.25 -6.04
C VAL A 77 3.78 -1.18 -5.22
N ARG A 78 2.50 -0.85 -5.05
CA ARG A 78 1.54 -1.69 -4.32
C ARG A 78 1.28 -3.03 -5.02
N ARG A 79 1.50 -3.11 -6.33
CA ARG A 79 1.41 -4.33 -7.15
C ARG A 79 2.70 -5.15 -7.16
N GLY A 80 3.74 -4.71 -6.44
CA GLY A 80 5.00 -5.43 -6.28
C GLY A 80 6.17 -4.88 -7.10
N GLU A 81 5.93 -3.90 -7.99
CA GLU A 81 6.99 -3.29 -8.79
C GLU A 81 7.96 -2.51 -7.89
N SER A 82 9.27 -2.58 -8.16
CA SER A 82 10.28 -1.86 -7.39
C SER A 82 10.40 -0.41 -7.88
N PRO A 83 10.85 0.54 -7.02
CA PRO A 83 11.11 1.92 -7.46
C PRO A 83 12.08 1.99 -8.65
N GLU A 84 13.09 1.13 -8.69
CA GLU A 84 14.08 1.02 -9.76
C GLU A 84 13.43 0.55 -11.07
N GLN A 85 12.56 -0.47 -11.02
CA GLN A 85 11.81 -0.94 -12.17
C GLN A 85 10.86 0.15 -12.71
N ILE A 86 10.22 0.91 -11.81
CA ILE A 86 9.33 2.01 -12.19
C ILE A 86 10.14 3.13 -12.84
N ALA A 87 11.29 3.51 -12.26
CA ALA A 87 12.19 4.52 -12.79
C ALA A 87 12.69 4.15 -14.19
N GLU A 88 13.18 2.92 -14.36
CA GLU A 88 13.64 2.40 -15.65
C GLU A 88 12.50 2.38 -16.69
N ALA A 89 11.33 1.85 -16.34
CA ALA A 89 10.21 1.73 -17.27
C ALA A 89 9.58 3.08 -17.67
N SER A 90 9.68 4.10 -16.81
CA SER A 90 9.13 5.45 -17.06
C SER A 90 10.17 6.45 -17.58
N GLY A 91 11.47 6.10 -17.52
CA GLY A 91 12.58 7.01 -17.78
C GLY A 91 12.72 8.13 -16.74
N MET A 92 12.11 7.98 -15.56
CA MET A 92 12.25 8.93 -14.46
C MET A 92 13.50 8.62 -13.65
N GLU A 93 14.13 9.65 -13.08
CA GLU A 93 15.20 9.48 -12.09
C GLU A 93 14.66 8.79 -10.83
N LEU A 94 15.44 7.87 -10.26
CA LEU A 94 15.05 7.11 -9.07
C LEU A 94 14.71 8.02 -7.88
N ASP A 95 15.51 9.06 -7.63
CA ASP A 95 15.29 10.06 -6.58
C ASP A 95 13.92 10.75 -6.67
N ARG A 96 13.30 10.78 -7.85
CA ARG A 96 11.96 11.34 -8.06
C ARG A 96 10.85 10.33 -7.73
N VAL A 97 11.12 9.03 -7.86
CA VAL A 97 10.17 7.94 -7.62
C VAL A 97 10.16 7.55 -6.14
N GLU A 98 11.32 7.49 -5.51
CA GLU A 98 11.51 6.97 -4.14
C GLU A 98 10.62 7.64 -3.09
N PRO A 99 10.46 8.99 -3.02
CA PRO A 99 9.64 9.62 -1.99
C PRO A 99 8.16 9.19 -2.06
N PHE A 100 7.65 8.88 -3.26
CA PHE A 100 6.28 8.42 -3.46
C PHE A 100 6.14 6.91 -3.22
N ALA A 101 7.21 6.15 -3.45
CA ALA A 101 7.25 4.71 -3.21
C ALA A 101 7.42 4.36 -1.73
N ALA A 102 8.21 5.14 -0.98
CA ALA A 102 8.59 4.85 0.40
C ALA A 102 7.40 4.53 1.34
N PRO A 103 6.26 5.27 1.31
CA PRO A 103 5.10 4.93 2.14
C PRO A 103 4.52 3.54 1.82
N VAL A 104 4.51 3.14 0.55
CA VAL A 104 3.97 1.86 0.11
C VAL A 104 4.96 0.73 0.40
N LEU A 105 6.27 0.97 0.28
CA LEU A 105 7.29 0.02 0.70
C LEU A 105 7.20 -0.27 2.20
N ALA A 106 6.99 0.74 3.03
CA ALA A 106 6.76 0.55 4.47
C ALA A 106 5.50 -0.28 4.76
N GLU A 107 4.41 -0.09 3.99
CA GLU A 107 3.21 -0.94 4.07
C GLU A 107 3.53 -2.40 3.75
N ARG A 108 4.30 -2.64 2.68
CA ARG A 108 4.70 -3.97 2.23
C ARG A 108 5.59 -4.67 3.26
N GLU A 109 6.59 -3.97 3.79
CA GLU A 109 7.49 -4.47 4.84
C GLU A 109 6.71 -4.81 6.11
N TYR A 110 5.79 -3.94 6.54
CA TYR A 110 4.93 -4.24 7.67
C TYR A 110 4.11 -5.52 7.45
N MET A 111 3.58 -5.75 6.25
CA MET A 111 2.82 -6.96 5.93
C MET A 111 3.69 -8.22 5.90
N VAL A 112 4.94 -8.12 5.42
CA VAL A 112 5.94 -9.18 5.56
C VAL A 112 6.13 -9.55 7.02
N GLU A 113 6.36 -8.56 7.89
CA GLU A 113 6.59 -8.82 9.32
C GLU A 113 5.38 -9.51 9.98
N GLN A 114 4.16 -9.07 9.66
CA GLN A 114 2.95 -9.70 10.16
C GLN A 114 2.81 -11.13 9.66
N ALA A 115 3.08 -11.38 8.38
CA ALA A 115 3.03 -12.71 7.80
C ALA A 115 4.06 -13.65 8.44
N ARG A 116 5.30 -13.19 8.65
CA ARG A 116 6.37 -13.98 9.30
C ARG A 116 6.00 -14.45 10.71
N ARG A 117 5.28 -13.62 11.46
CA ARG A 117 4.78 -13.94 12.82
C ARG A 117 3.48 -14.77 12.80
N THR A 118 2.92 -15.07 11.63
CA THR A 118 1.65 -15.78 11.47
C THR A 118 1.87 -17.26 11.19
N THR A 119 0.98 -18.09 11.73
CA THR A 119 1.02 -19.55 11.57
C THR A 119 0.68 -20.00 10.15
N ILE A 120 1.47 -20.94 9.61
CA ILE A 120 1.16 -21.65 8.37
C ILE A 120 0.03 -22.64 8.60
N ARG A 121 -1.04 -22.51 7.82
CA ARG A 121 -2.17 -23.45 7.81
C ARG A 121 -1.90 -24.56 6.81
N ARG A 122 -1.53 -25.74 7.31
CA ARG A 122 -1.43 -26.96 6.49
C ARG A 122 -2.78 -27.67 6.45
N ARG A 123 -3.20 -28.10 5.26
CA ARG A 123 -4.37 -28.97 5.13
C ARG A 123 -3.96 -30.35 5.69
N HIS A 124 -4.68 -30.86 6.69
CA HIS A 124 -4.58 -32.23 7.23
C HIS A 124 -3.47 -32.56 8.26
N VAL A 125 -2.75 -31.58 8.80
CA VAL A 125 -1.80 -31.83 9.91
C VAL A 125 -2.39 -31.31 11.22
N GLY A 126 -2.81 -32.23 12.09
CA GLY A 126 -3.13 -31.90 13.49
C GLY A 126 -1.84 -31.73 14.27
N GLY A 127 -1.53 -30.50 14.66
CA GLY A 127 -0.33 -30.16 15.43
C GLY A 127 -0.31 -28.68 15.81
N THR A 128 0.60 -28.29 16.69
CA THR A 128 0.91 -26.88 16.96
C THR A 128 1.43 -26.26 15.66
N GLY A 129 0.71 -25.27 15.14
CA GLY A 129 1.10 -24.65 13.88
C GLY A 129 2.42 -23.89 13.99
N VAL A 130 3.22 -23.96 12.93
CA VAL A 130 4.54 -23.32 12.83
C VAL A 130 4.37 -21.92 12.24
N GLN A 131 5.07 -20.93 12.80
CA GLN A 131 5.11 -19.57 12.23
C GLN A 131 5.86 -19.57 10.90
N LEU A 132 5.40 -18.74 9.95
CA LEU A 132 6.01 -18.65 8.62
C LEU A 132 7.50 -18.37 8.69
N GLY A 133 7.92 -17.39 9.50
CA GLY A 133 9.32 -17.01 9.65
C GLY A 133 10.17 -18.21 10.09
N ALA A 134 9.77 -18.87 11.18
CA ALA A 134 10.49 -20.03 11.70
C ALA A 134 10.60 -21.18 10.68
N ALA A 135 9.52 -21.45 9.93
CA ALA A 135 9.52 -22.51 8.91
C ALA A 135 10.47 -22.19 7.74
N VAL A 136 10.51 -20.94 7.28
CA VAL A 136 11.44 -20.52 6.22
C VAL A 136 12.88 -20.51 6.72
N ASP A 137 13.12 -20.03 7.95
CA ASP A 137 14.44 -19.99 8.55
C ASP A 137 15.03 -21.41 8.70
N GLU A 138 14.22 -22.37 9.18
CA GLU A 138 14.60 -23.79 9.29
C GLU A 138 14.98 -24.37 7.91
N ARG A 139 14.14 -24.17 6.89
CA ARG A 139 14.39 -24.66 5.52
C ARG A 139 15.66 -24.06 4.90
N LEU A 140 15.92 -22.77 5.13
CA LEU A 140 17.12 -22.11 4.65
C LEU A 140 18.36 -22.69 5.33
N ALA A 141 18.33 -22.88 6.65
CA ALA A 141 19.41 -23.50 7.40
C ALA A 141 19.70 -24.94 6.96
N GLU A 142 18.67 -25.75 6.72
CA GLU A 142 18.79 -27.12 6.17
C GLU A 142 19.47 -27.14 4.80
N SER A 143 19.29 -26.07 4.02
CA SER A 143 19.91 -25.89 2.71
C SER A 143 21.33 -25.29 2.79
N GLY A 144 21.86 -25.09 3.99
CA GLY A 144 23.17 -24.47 4.23
C GLY A 144 23.21 -22.96 4.03
N ARG A 145 22.04 -22.30 3.97
CA ARG A 145 21.91 -20.85 3.79
C ARG A 145 21.75 -20.14 5.13
N VAL A 146 22.05 -18.84 5.13
CA VAL A 146 21.90 -17.95 6.29
C VAL A 146 20.47 -17.39 6.27
N PRO A 147 19.59 -17.75 7.23
CA PRO A 147 18.20 -17.28 7.26
C PRO A 147 18.04 -15.76 7.22
N GLU A 148 18.94 -15.04 7.88
CA GLU A 148 18.94 -13.58 7.98
C GLU A 148 19.23 -12.87 6.66
N GLU A 149 19.80 -13.58 5.68
CA GLU A 149 20.07 -13.05 4.34
C GLU A 149 18.89 -13.24 3.37
N ALA A 150 17.80 -13.87 3.79
CA ALA A 150 16.61 -14.01 2.98
C ALA A 150 15.98 -12.63 2.69
N ALA A 151 15.79 -12.34 1.41
CA ALA A 151 15.05 -11.16 0.98
C ALA A 151 13.55 -11.47 1.02
N TRP A 152 12.78 -10.61 1.67
CA TRP A 152 11.34 -10.76 1.79
C TRP A 152 10.62 -9.62 1.09
N ASP A 153 9.45 -9.92 0.55
CA ASP A 153 8.57 -8.91 -0.01
C ASP A 153 7.11 -9.34 0.09
N ALA A 154 6.20 -8.38 0.06
CA ALA A 154 4.78 -8.63 0.02
C ALA A 154 4.06 -7.62 -0.88
N TRP A 155 2.97 -8.04 -1.50
CA TRP A 155 2.09 -7.14 -2.25
C TRP A 155 0.63 -7.60 -2.16
N ARG A 156 -0.27 -6.63 -2.31
CA ARG A 156 -1.69 -6.88 -2.15
C ARG A 156 -2.28 -7.43 -3.44
N ARG A 157 -3.10 -8.47 -3.31
CA ARG A 157 -3.87 -9.08 -4.40
C ARG A 157 -5.24 -8.43 -4.52
N GLU A 158 -5.87 -8.63 -5.68
CA GLU A 158 -7.23 -8.16 -5.95
C GLU A 158 -8.29 -8.83 -5.06
N ASP A 159 -8.03 -10.07 -4.62
CA ASP A 159 -8.89 -10.82 -3.69
C ASP A 159 -8.79 -10.33 -2.22
N GLY A 160 -7.94 -9.34 -1.95
CA GLY A 160 -7.73 -8.74 -0.63
C GLY A 160 -6.76 -9.50 0.27
N ARG A 161 -6.18 -10.63 -0.18
CA ARG A 161 -5.04 -11.28 0.48
C ARG A 161 -3.72 -10.64 0.05
N TRP A 162 -2.66 -10.98 0.76
CA TRP A 162 -1.30 -10.57 0.43
C TRP A 162 -0.54 -11.76 -0.13
N THR A 163 0.13 -11.56 -1.27
CA THR A 163 1.22 -12.45 -1.65
C THR A 163 2.43 -12.05 -0.82
N VAL A 164 3.14 -13.03 -0.27
CA VAL A 164 4.38 -12.86 0.49
C VAL A 164 5.42 -13.78 -0.12
N THR A 165 6.60 -13.27 -0.40
CA THR A 165 7.71 -14.05 -0.96
C THR A 165 8.90 -14.05 -0.01
N ALA A 166 9.60 -15.18 0.01
CA ALA A 166 10.92 -15.31 0.61
C ALA A 166 11.90 -15.79 -0.46
N HIS A 167 12.85 -14.92 -0.79
CA HIS A 167 13.89 -15.14 -1.77
C HIS A 167 15.22 -15.44 -1.08
N PRO A 168 15.81 -16.61 -1.36
CA PRO A 168 17.22 -16.83 -1.08
C PRO A 168 18.08 -15.91 -1.95
N ARG A 169 19.20 -15.42 -1.42
CA ARG A 169 20.07 -14.46 -2.12
C ARG A 169 20.74 -15.01 -3.40
N ASP A 170 20.81 -16.34 -3.56
CA ASP A 170 21.55 -17.02 -4.63
C ASP A 170 20.73 -17.31 -5.90
N ASP A 171 19.86 -16.39 -6.33
CA ASP A 171 18.99 -16.53 -7.53
C ASP A 171 18.08 -17.78 -7.56
N ALA A 172 17.86 -18.41 -6.42
CA ALA A 172 16.89 -19.49 -6.31
C ALA A 172 15.46 -18.93 -6.40
N ALA A 173 14.55 -19.73 -6.94
CA ALA A 173 13.15 -19.35 -7.05
C ALA A 173 12.59 -18.97 -5.66
N PRO A 174 11.79 -17.89 -5.56
CA PRO A 174 11.09 -17.55 -4.33
C PRO A 174 10.22 -18.69 -3.85
N ALA A 175 10.11 -18.83 -2.53
CA ALA A 175 8.95 -19.46 -1.92
C ALA A 175 7.82 -18.43 -1.83
N THR A 176 6.66 -18.74 -2.39
CA THR A 176 5.50 -17.84 -2.38
C THR A 176 4.42 -18.33 -1.43
N PHE A 177 3.86 -17.41 -0.65
CA PHE A 177 2.82 -17.66 0.32
C PHE A 177 1.65 -16.69 0.15
N LEU A 178 0.45 -17.12 0.54
CA LEU A 178 -0.72 -16.26 0.64
C LEU A 178 -1.04 -15.98 2.10
N PHE A 179 -1.00 -14.71 2.48
CA PHE A 179 -1.32 -14.22 3.81
C PHE A 179 -2.75 -13.65 3.85
N ASP A 180 -3.59 -14.25 4.69
CA ASP A 180 -4.93 -13.78 5.00
C ASP A 180 -4.91 -13.01 6.33
N VAL A 181 -4.90 -11.68 6.24
CA VAL A 181 -4.82 -10.79 7.42
C VAL A 181 -6.01 -10.99 8.37
N LYS A 182 -7.22 -11.15 7.80
CA LYS A 182 -8.46 -11.31 8.59
C LYS A 182 -8.50 -12.68 9.26
N GLY A 183 -8.13 -13.72 8.52
CA GLY A 183 -8.07 -15.09 9.02
C GLY A 183 -6.86 -15.37 9.91
N ARG A 184 -5.84 -14.50 9.89
CA ARG A 184 -4.57 -14.66 10.60
C ARG A 184 -3.91 -16.01 10.32
N TYR A 185 -3.84 -16.37 9.04
CA TYR A 185 -3.12 -17.56 8.60
C TYR A 185 -2.38 -17.31 7.29
N VAL A 186 -1.34 -18.11 7.07
CA VAL A 186 -0.59 -18.16 5.82
C VAL A 186 -0.79 -19.53 5.18
N VAL A 187 -0.87 -19.61 3.85
CA VAL A 187 -0.84 -20.87 3.11
C VAL A 187 0.28 -20.84 2.06
N PRO A 188 0.96 -21.97 1.80
CA PRO A 188 1.84 -22.10 0.63
C PRO A 188 1.07 -21.83 -0.66
N ALA A 189 1.71 -21.13 -1.60
CA ALA A 189 1.13 -20.80 -2.91
C ALA A 189 1.80 -21.55 -4.06
N ASP A 190 3.02 -22.06 -3.86
CA ASP A 190 3.81 -22.80 -4.85
C ASP A 190 4.57 -23.99 -4.21
N ASP A 191 5.21 -24.79 -5.06
CA ASP A 191 6.00 -25.96 -4.65
C ASP A 191 7.25 -25.57 -3.83
N ALA A 192 7.79 -24.37 -4.04
CA ALA A 192 8.94 -23.87 -3.28
C ALA A 192 8.57 -23.53 -1.83
N ALA A 193 7.30 -23.27 -1.55
CA ALA A 193 6.72 -22.97 -0.23
C ALA A 193 6.20 -24.21 0.53
N HIS A 194 6.27 -25.40 -0.06
CA HIS A 194 5.91 -26.67 0.57
C HIS A 194 7.11 -27.35 1.25
#